data_AF-W1XR25-F1
#
_entry.id   AF-W1XR25-F1
#
_cell.length_a   1.000
_cell.length_b   1.000
_cell.length_c   1.000
_cell.angle_alpha   90.00
_cell.angle_beta   90.00
_cell.angle_gamma   90.00
#
_symmetry.space_group_name_H-M   'P 1'
#
loop_
_entity.id
_entity.type
_entity.pdbx_description
1 polymer ?
#
loop_
_entity_poly.entity_id
_entity_poly.type
_entity_poly.pdbx_seq_one_letter_code
_entity_poly.pdbx_strand_id
1 'polypeptide(L)' 'AEHISAELQRLYPNITVELVHFNTKGDRILEKPLAQVGGKGLFTAELEEAMHKGDIDIAVHSLKDMPTELPEGL' A
#
# COMPACT_ATOMS: atom_id res chain seq x y z
N ALA A 1 2.27 -1.57 8.71
CA ALA A 1 1.67 -0.25 9.03
C ALA A 1 1.94 0.16 10.48
N GLU A 2 1.59 -0.67 11.47
CA GLU A 2 1.77 -0.38 12.91
C GLU A 2 3.16 0.16 13.29
N HIS A 3 4.23 -0.48 12.83
CA HIS A 3 5.60 -0.03 13.12
C HIS A 3 5.86 1.41 12.63
N ILE A 4 5.39 1.75 11.42
CA ILE A 4 5.56 3.10 10.85
C ILE A 4 4.68 4.11 11.58
N SER A 5 3.45 3.73 11.95
CA SER A 5 2.56 4.57 12.77
C SER A 5 3.20 4.92 14.11
N ALA A 6 3.77 3.92 14.81
CA ALA A 6 4.45 4.13 16.08
C ALA A 6 5.67 5.06 15.94
N GLU A 7 6.47 4.90 14.89
CA GLU A 7 7.62 5.79 14.65
C GLU A 7 7.20 7.22 14.30
N LEU A 8 6.14 7.38 13.49
CA LEU A 8 5.59 8.71 13.17
C LEU A 8 5.07 9.41 14.42
N GLN A 9 4.34 8.72 15.28
CA GLN A 9 3.86 9.29 16.56
C GLN A 9 5.02 9.61 17.51
N ARG A 10 6.08 8.80 17.53
CA ARG A 10 7.28 9.04 18.35
C ARG A 10 8.05 10.28 17.90
N LEU A 11 8.21 10.46 16.59
CA LEU A 11 8.95 11.59 16.00
C LEU A 11 8.11 12.88 15.94
N TYR A 12 6.79 12.75 15.77
CA TYR A 12 5.85 13.86 15.63
C TYR A 12 4.65 13.69 16.58
N PRO A 13 4.79 13.94 17.89
CA PRO A 13 3.75 13.66 18.88
C PRO A 13 2.42 14.41 18.69
N ASN A 14 2.44 15.48 17.87
CA ASN A 14 1.28 16.33 17.62
C ASN A 14 0.48 15.94 16.38
N ILE A 15 0.91 14.93 15.61
CA ILE A 15 0.14 14.45 14.47
C ILE A 15 -0.77 13.29 14.89
N THR A 16 -1.94 13.22 14.30
CA THR A 16 -2.81 12.04 14.40
C THR A 16 -2.49 11.12 13.23
N VAL A 17 -2.31 9.83 13.52
CA VAL A 17 -2.11 8.79 12.50
C VAL A 17 -3.32 7.86 12.53
N GLU A 18 -4.02 7.75 11.41
CA GLU A 18 -5.11 6.81 11.21
C GLU A 18 -4.65 5.65 10.31
N LEU A 19 -4.97 4.41 10.69
CA LEU A 19 -4.64 3.23 9.92
C LEU A 19 -5.81 2.83 9.02
N VAL A 20 -5.73 3.21 7.75
CA VAL A 20 -6.70 2.80 6.73
C VAL A 20 -6.26 1.46 6.13
N HIS A 21 -7.09 0.43 6.31
CA HIS A 21 -6.79 -0.92 5.84
C HIS A 21 -7.38 -1.15 4.44
N PHE A 22 -6.54 -1.57 3.50
CA PHE A 22 -6.94 -1.96 2.15
C PHE A 22 -6.87 -3.47 1.99
N ASN A 23 -7.82 -4.03 1.24
CA ASN A 23 -7.83 -5.43 0.84
C ASN A 23 -7.65 -5.50 -0.67
N THR A 24 -6.46 -5.89 -1.11
CA THR A 24 -6.02 -5.82 -2.51
C THR A 24 -6.57 -6.99 -3.32
N LYS A 25 -6.55 -6.90 -4.65
CA LYS A 25 -6.86 -8.07 -5.51
C LYS A 25 -5.92 -9.23 -5.24
N GLY A 26 -4.64 -8.96 -4.95
CA GLY A 26 -3.67 -9.97 -4.58
C GLY A 26 -4.07 -10.77 -3.33
N ASP A 27 -4.64 -10.11 -2.32
CA ASP A 27 -5.11 -10.78 -1.09
C ASP A 27 -6.34 -11.67 -1.33
N ARG A 28 -7.14 -11.35 -2.34
CA ARG A 28 -8.36 -12.12 -2.69
C ARG A 28 -8.07 -13.33 -3.57
N ILE A 29 -6.94 -13.32 -4.29
CA ILE A 29 -6.54 -14.41 -5.19
C ILE A 29 -5.58 -15.34 -4.44
N LEU A 30 -6.12 -16.10 -3.50
CA LEU A 30 -5.38 -17.13 -2.75
C LEU A 30 -5.26 -18.45 -3.53
N GLU A 31 -6.15 -18.71 -4.49
CA GLU A 31 -6.34 -20.03 -5.10
C GLU A 31 -5.58 -20.25 -6.41
N LYS A 32 -5.01 -19.21 -7.01
CA LYS A 32 -4.27 -19.31 -8.28
C LYS A 32 -2.82 -18.88 -8.10
N PRO A 33 -1.84 -19.62 -8.64
CA PRO A 33 -0.44 -19.21 -8.60
C PRO A 33 -0.28 -17.79 -9.15
N LEU A 34 0.37 -16.91 -8.40
CA LEU A 34 0.65 -15.51 -8.76
C LEU A 34 1.18 -15.34 -10.19
N ALA A 35 2.01 -16.28 -10.65
CA ALA A 35 2.57 -16.31 -12.00
C ALA A 35 1.49 -16.43 -13.11
N GLN A 36 0.33 -17.02 -12.81
CA GLN A 36 -0.80 -17.13 -13.75
C GLN A 36 -1.72 -15.91 -13.71
N VAL A 37 -1.68 -15.14 -12.61
CA VAL A 37 -2.53 -13.95 -12.41
C VAL A 37 -1.95 -12.74 -13.13
N GLY A 38 -0.63 -12.69 -13.32
CA GLY A 38 0.05 -11.81 -14.27
C GLY A 38 -0.50 -10.39 -14.35
N GLY A 39 -0.06 -9.51 -13.47
CA GLY A 39 -0.44 -8.09 -13.51
C GLY A 39 0.55 -7.22 -12.77
N LYS A 40 1.07 -6.16 -13.42
CA LYS A 40 1.79 -5.10 -12.74
C LYS A 40 0.86 -4.52 -11.65
N GLY A 41 1.38 -4.37 -10.43
CA GLY A 41 0.65 -3.70 -9.33
C GLY A 41 -0.47 -4.50 -8.67
N LEU A 42 -0.44 -5.84 -8.70
CA LEU A 42 -1.49 -6.69 -8.09
C LEU A 42 -1.75 -6.40 -6.59
N PHE A 43 -0.73 -5.91 -5.88
CA PHE A 43 -0.79 -5.54 -4.46
C PHE A 43 -0.72 -4.03 -4.21
N THR A 44 -0.41 -3.22 -5.24
CA THR A 44 -0.19 -1.78 -5.07
C THR A 44 -1.25 -0.93 -5.75
N ALA A 45 -1.95 -1.44 -6.76
CA ALA A 45 -2.91 -0.66 -7.55
C ALA A 45 -4.02 -0.01 -6.70
N GLU A 46 -4.60 -0.73 -5.74
CA GLU A 46 -5.62 -0.16 -4.87
C GLU A 46 -5.07 0.93 -3.93
N LEU A 47 -3.81 0.80 -3.49
CA LEU A 47 -3.14 1.80 -2.66
C LEU A 47 -2.80 3.04 -3.48
N GLU A 48 -2.30 2.86 -4.70
CA GLU A 48 -1.99 3.94 -5.65
C GLU A 48 -3.25 4.74 -6.00
N GLU A 49 -4.37 4.06 -6.27
CA GLU A 49 -5.65 4.71 -6.54
C GLU A 49 -6.15 5.52 -5.32
N ALA A 50 -6.02 4.98 -4.11
CA ALA A 50 -6.42 5.66 -2.88
C ALA A 50 -5.57 6.90 -2.61
N MET A 51 -4.25 6.82 -2.86
CA MET A 51 -3.35 7.98 -2.76
C MET A 51 -3.72 9.05 -3.78
N HIS A 52 -3.99 8.68 -5.04
CA HIS A 52 -4.42 9.62 -6.07
C HIS A 52 -5.75 10.32 -5.79
N LYS A 53 -6.70 9.63 -5.14
CA LYS A 53 -7.98 10.22 -4.72
C LYS A 53 -7.86 11.10 -3.47
N GLY A 54 -6.75 11.01 -2.75
CA GLY A 54 -6.57 11.66 -1.46
C GLY A 54 -7.30 10.95 -0.32
N ASP A 55 -7.65 9.67 -0.50
CA ASP A 55 -8.25 8.84 0.56
C ASP A 55 -7.20 8.46 1.63
N ILE A 56 -5.93 8.41 1.24
CA ILE A 56 -4.78 8.21 2.13
C ILE A 56 -3.61 9.10 1.71
N ASP A 57 -2.81 9.52 2.70
CA ASP A 57 -1.62 10.34 2.46
C ASP A 57 -0.36 9.50 2.20
N ILE A 58 -0.29 8.31 2.81
CA ILE A 58 0.89 7.43 2.77
C ILE A 58 0.44 5.98 2.63
N ALA A 59 1.03 5.25 1.68
CA ALA A 59 0.95 3.81 1.60
C ALA A 59 2.21 3.15 2.20
N VAL A 60 2.02 2.08 3.00
CA VAL A 60 3.12 1.29 3.57
C VAL A 60 3.07 -0.12 2.99
N HIS A 61 4.11 -0.49 2.26
CA HIS A 61 4.22 -1.81 1.61
C HIS A 61 5.55 -2.51 1.94
N SER A 62 5.57 -3.83 1.80
CA SER A 62 6.82 -4.57 1.70
C SER A 62 7.52 -4.27 0.38
N LEU A 63 8.80 -3.89 0.42
CA LEU A 63 9.55 -3.50 -0.78
C LEU A 63 9.59 -4.59 -1.86
N LYS A 64 9.59 -5.87 -1.45
CA LYS A 64 9.64 -7.03 -2.37
C LYS A 64 8.45 -7.10 -3.34
N ASP A 65 7.35 -6.45 -2.99
CA ASP A 65 6.09 -6.49 -3.72
C ASP A 65 5.81 -5.16 -4.46
N MET A 66 6.72 -4.18 -4.34
CA MET A 66 6.64 -2.94 -5.12
C MET A 66 6.93 -3.21 -6.60
N PRO A 67 6.21 -2.54 -7.52
CA PRO A 67 6.56 -2.61 -8.93
C PRO A 67 7.96 -2.00 -9.17
N THR A 68 8.66 -2.50 -10.19
CA THR A 68 9.97 -1.98 -10.58
C THR A 68 9.90 -0.58 -11.18
N GLU A 69 8.74 -0.21 -11.73
CA GLU A 69 8.42 1.13 -12.22
C GLU A 69 7.37 1.70 -11.29
N LEU A 70 7.66 2.84 -10.67
CA LEU A 70 6.69 3.56 -9.87
C LEU A 70 5.74 4.35 -10.79
N PRO A 71 4.46 4.51 -10.40
CA PRO A 71 3.52 5.31 -11.17
C PRO A 71 3.98 6.76 -11.26
N GLU A 72 3.74 7.40 -12.40
CA GLU A 72 4.03 8.81 -12.57
C GLU A 72 3.09 9.67 -11.69
N GLY A 73 3.65 10.56 -10.88
CA GLY A 73 2.87 11.44 -10.00
C GLY A 73 2.54 10.85 -8.62
N LEU A 74 3.14 9.71 -8.27
CA LEU A 74 3.26 9.22 -6.88
C LEU A 74 4.69 9.38 -6.35
#